data_AF-A0A1B6EFB0-F1
#
_entry.id   AF-A0A1B6EFB0-F1
#
_cell.length_a   1.000
_cell.length_b   1.000
_cell.length_c   1.000
_cell.angle_alpha   90.00
_cell.angle_beta   90.00
_cell.angle_gamma   90.00
#
_symmetry.space_group_name_H-M   'P 1'
#
loop_
_entity.id
_entity.type
_entity.pdbx_description
1 polymer ?
#
loop_
_entity_poly.entity_id
_entity_poly.type
_entity_poly.pdbx_seq_one_letter_code
_entity_poly.pdbx_strand_id
1 'polypeptide(L)'
;MRKILDSLKPFSEDPLMQSRLPLTEEEKKSALYTLRELVQDASTATLLDHFKSLLRILLGLLSVNSGPIKSLVLVVLSEMLKRRSLTDHFNNYVELLILKMFHIYRDPCKEVQRSAESCIIDMSTLFNPEMVIRVLAPLITTEPIPVNLISIKMLTRLIEARGRHPVQQYLPDLMPGLVQAYDNEDSSVRKSAVFCMVALHIAVGDEALKPYLASLNGSKLKLLNVYIRRAQHSSPPATPRCQGEHSDPSDPS
;
A
#
# COMPACT_ATOMS: atom_id res chain seq x y z
N MET A 1 14.80 2.13 -22.92
CA MET A 1 14.92 1.70 -21.51
C MET A 1 16.36 1.43 -21.09
N ARG A 2 17.07 0.44 -21.66
CA ARG A 2 18.47 0.08 -21.28
C ARG A 2 19.43 1.26 -21.09
N LYS A 3 19.53 2.18 -22.06
CA LYS A 3 20.40 3.37 -21.98
C LYS A 3 20.15 4.24 -20.74
N ILE A 4 18.89 4.45 -20.37
CA ILE A 4 18.50 5.27 -19.20
C ILE A 4 18.79 4.52 -17.89
N LEU A 5 18.60 3.20 -17.88
CA LEU A 5 18.97 2.39 -16.73
C LEU A 5 20.48 2.42 -16.51
N ASP A 6 21.27 2.33 -17.58
CA ASP A 6 22.73 2.39 -17.50
C ASP A 6 23.25 3.76 -17.03
N SER A 7 22.52 4.85 -17.28
CA SER A 7 22.89 6.16 -16.71
C SER A 7 22.51 6.29 -15.23
N LEU A 8 21.44 5.63 -14.77
CA LEU A 8 20.96 5.70 -13.39
C LEU A 8 21.58 4.66 -12.45
N LYS A 9 22.27 3.65 -12.98
CA LYS A 9 22.97 2.66 -12.14
C LYS A 9 23.95 3.38 -11.21
N PRO A 10 23.93 3.10 -9.89
CA PRO A 10 25.04 3.50 -9.04
C PRO A 10 26.32 2.86 -9.60
N PHE A 11 27.47 3.53 -9.44
CA PHE A 11 28.77 3.02 -9.88
C PHE A 11 28.90 1.55 -9.45
N SER A 12 29.04 0.65 -10.43
CA SER A 12 29.42 -0.71 -10.12
C SER A 12 30.84 -0.71 -9.57
N GLU A 13 31.14 -1.63 -8.65
CA GLU A 13 32.51 -2.02 -8.26
C GLU A 13 33.26 -2.71 -9.42
N ASP A 14 33.01 -2.30 -10.66
CA ASP A 14 33.70 -2.79 -11.84
C ASP A 14 34.82 -1.79 -12.16
N PRO A 15 36.10 -2.17 -11.97
CA PRO A 15 37.24 -1.27 -12.14
C PRO A 15 37.34 -0.64 -13.54
N LEU A 16 36.67 -1.23 -14.55
CA LEU A 16 36.70 -0.76 -15.93
C LEU A 16 35.65 0.32 -16.26
N MET A 17 34.72 0.61 -15.35
CA MET A 17 33.65 1.62 -15.53
C MET A 17 33.93 2.95 -14.79
N GLN A 18 35.16 3.13 -14.28
CA GLN A 18 35.57 4.29 -13.46
C GLN A 18 35.69 5.63 -14.21
N SER A 19 35.37 5.70 -15.52
CA SER A 19 35.54 6.92 -16.33
C SER A 19 34.33 7.84 -16.39
N ARG A 20 33.16 7.44 -15.88
CA ARG A 20 31.93 8.24 -15.99
C ARG A 20 31.76 9.09 -14.73
N LEU A 21 31.67 10.42 -14.84
CA LEU A 21 31.38 11.27 -13.69
C LEU A 21 29.99 10.97 -13.10
N PRO A 22 29.79 11.11 -11.78
CA PRO A 22 28.47 10.95 -11.17
C PRO A 22 27.49 11.93 -11.81
N LEU A 23 26.30 11.45 -12.17
CA LEU A 23 25.24 12.35 -12.65
C LEU A 23 24.93 13.42 -11.60
N THR A 24 24.78 14.66 -12.06
CA THR A 24 24.23 15.77 -11.29
C THR A 24 22.79 15.47 -10.87
N GLU A 25 22.27 16.22 -9.89
CA GLU A 25 20.88 16.06 -9.48
C GLU A 25 19.90 16.29 -10.65
N GLU A 26 20.19 17.26 -11.53
CA GLU A 26 19.25 17.63 -12.59
C GLU A 26 19.26 16.62 -13.74
N GLU A 27 20.42 16.02 -14.03
CA GLU A 27 20.50 14.88 -14.95
C GLU A 27 19.77 13.66 -14.39
N LYS A 28 19.85 13.40 -13.08
CA LYS A 28 19.07 12.32 -12.44
C LYS A 28 17.58 12.59 -12.52
N LYS A 29 17.14 13.82 -12.24
CA LYS A 29 15.72 14.20 -12.37
C LYS A 29 15.24 14.01 -13.80
N SER A 30 15.98 14.52 -14.78
CA SER A 30 15.66 14.36 -16.21
C SER A 30 15.55 12.89 -16.60
N ALA A 31 16.53 12.07 -16.24
CA ALA A 31 16.51 10.63 -16.51
C ALA A 31 15.34 9.91 -15.84
N LEU A 32 14.95 10.30 -14.63
CA LEU A 32 13.79 9.74 -13.93
C LEU A 32 12.45 10.16 -14.55
N TYR A 33 12.33 11.39 -15.07
CA TYR A 33 11.15 11.82 -15.82
C TYR A 33 11.00 11.00 -17.10
N THR A 34 12.07 10.84 -17.88
CA THR A 34 12.03 9.99 -19.07
C THR A 34 11.76 8.53 -18.69
N LEU A 35 12.30 8.05 -17.56
CA LEU A 35 12.04 6.69 -17.10
C LEU A 35 10.56 6.48 -16.76
N ARG A 36 9.91 7.48 -16.15
CA ARG A 36 8.47 7.45 -15.86
C ARG A 36 7.66 7.27 -17.15
N GLU A 37 7.90 8.10 -18.16
CA GLU A 37 7.23 8.02 -19.47
C GLU A 37 7.44 6.65 -20.10
N LEU A 38 8.68 6.15 -20.10
CA LEU A 38 8.97 4.80 -20.61
C LEU A 38 8.25 3.69 -19.85
N VAL A 39 8.09 3.79 -18.52
CA VAL A 39 7.34 2.79 -17.74
C VAL A 39 5.86 2.77 -18.12
N GLN A 40 5.30 3.92 -18.46
CA GLN A 40 3.89 4.07 -18.86
C GLN A 40 3.65 3.52 -20.27
N ASP A 41 4.54 3.83 -21.21
CA ASP A 41 4.36 3.56 -22.65
C ASP A 41 4.97 2.22 -23.11
N ALA A 42 5.92 1.65 -22.35
CA ALA A 42 6.58 0.42 -22.77
C ALA A 42 5.64 -0.79 -22.82
N SER A 43 5.92 -1.69 -23.77
CA SER A 43 5.25 -2.98 -23.86
C SER A 43 5.50 -3.82 -22.61
N THR A 44 4.54 -4.70 -22.30
CA THR A 44 4.67 -5.64 -21.17
C THR A 44 5.96 -6.47 -21.23
N ALA A 45 6.33 -6.98 -22.41
CA ALA A 45 7.57 -7.75 -22.58
C ALA A 45 8.81 -6.94 -22.18
N THR A 46 8.91 -5.68 -22.63
CA THR A 46 10.04 -4.80 -22.29
C THR A 46 10.13 -4.52 -20.79
N LEU A 47 8.99 -4.30 -20.13
CA LEU A 47 8.93 -4.06 -18.69
C LEU A 47 9.37 -5.30 -17.89
N LEU A 48 8.94 -6.49 -18.33
CA LEU A 48 9.32 -7.74 -17.70
C LEU A 48 10.82 -8.03 -17.83
N ASP A 49 11.38 -7.86 -19.03
CA ASP A 49 12.81 -8.05 -19.30
C ASP A 49 13.70 -7.15 -18.43
N HIS A 50 13.20 -5.97 -18.07
CA HIS A 50 13.93 -4.98 -17.29
C HIS A 50 13.49 -4.88 -15.82
N PHE A 51 12.49 -5.65 -15.38
CA PHE A 51 11.85 -5.51 -14.07
C PHE A 51 12.85 -5.48 -12.90
N LYS A 52 13.72 -6.49 -12.80
CA LYS A 52 14.69 -6.60 -11.70
C LYS A 52 15.69 -5.43 -11.70
N SER A 53 16.12 -4.99 -12.89
CA SER A 53 17.06 -3.87 -13.01
C SER A 53 16.38 -2.55 -12.64
N LEU A 54 15.15 -2.32 -13.11
CA LEU A 54 14.33 -1.17 -12.75
C LEU A 54 14.17 -1.10 -11.22
N LEU A 55 13.68 -2.18 -10.62
CA LEU A 55 13.44 -2.23 -9.18
C LEU A 55 14.73 -1.96 -8.40
N ARG A 56 15.83 -2.65 -8.73
CA ARG A 56 17.12 -2.47 -8.04
C ARG A 56 17.63 -1.02 -8.13
N ILE A 57 17.55 -0.39 -9.31
CA ILE A 57 18.00 0.99 -9.50
C ILE A 57 17.14 1.95 -8.68
N LEU A 58 15.81 1.83 -8.76
CA LEU A 58 14.90 2.68 -8.01
C LEU A 58 15.13 2.53 -6.49
N LEU A 59 15.24 1.31 -5.98
CA LEU A 59 15.52 1.07 -4.56
C LEU A 59 16.89 1.61 -4.11
N GLY A 60 17.89 1.60 -5.00
CA GLY A 60 19.19 2.21 -4.76
C GLY A 60 19.12 3.74 -4.69
N LEU A 61 18.35 4.38 -5.59
CA LEU A 61 18.17 5.83 -5.61
C LEU A 61 17.39 6.35 -4.39
N LEU A 62 16.53 5.53 -3.78
CA LEU A 62 15.86 5.88 -2.52
C LEU A 62 16.83 6.04 -1.34
N SER A 63 18.05 5.51 -1.43
CA SER A 63 19.09 5.64 -0.41
C SER A 63 19.94 6.93 -0.58
N VAL A 64 19.73 7.70 -1.65
CA VAL A 64 20.47 8.95 -1.90
C VAL A 64 19.94 10.07 -1.00
N ASN A 65 20.81 10.93 -0.48
CA ASN A 65 20.42 12.07 0.35
C ASN A 65 19.87 13.25 -0.48
N SER A 66 18.78 13.04 -1.23
CA SER A 66 18.09 14.09 -1.98
C SER A 66 16.59 13.83 -1.98
N GLY A 67 15.84 14.70 -1.30
CA GLY A 67 14.37 14.61 -1.20
C GLY A 67 13.68 14.63 -2.57
N PRO A 68 13.98 15.58 -3.47
CA PRO A 68 13.40 15.61 -4.81
C PRO A 68 13.63 14.33 -5.62
N ILE A 69 14.83 13.74 -5.54
CA ILE A 69 15.13 12.47 -6.21
C ILE A 69 14.31 11.34 -5.61
N LYS A 70 14.24 11.23 -4.28
CA LYS A 70 13.42 10.20 -3.62
C LYS A 70 11.95 10.31 -4.01
N SER A 71 11.38 11.51 -3.98
CA SER A 71 9.98 11.74 -4.38
C SER A 71 9.73 11.29 -5.81
N LEU A 72 10.59 11.65 -6.76
CA LEU A 72 10.44 11.26 -8.16
C LEU A 72 10.61 9.75 -8.37
N VAL A 73 11.54 9.11 -7.65
CA VAL A 73 11.70 7.65 -7.66
C VAL A 73 10.44 6.94 -7.15
N LEU A 74 9.81 7.45 -6.10
CA LEU A 74 8.55 6.91 -5.56
C LEU A 74 7.42 7.04 -6.58
N VAL A 75 7.37 8.15 -7.33
CA VAL A 75 6.41 8.31 -8.44
C VAL A 75 6.65 7.25 -9.53
N VAL A 76 7.89 7.04 -9.97
CA VAL A 76 8.22 6.00 -10.96
C VAL A 76 7.84 4.61 -10.44
N LEU A 77 8.12 4.32 -9.17
CA LEU A 77 7.77 3.04 -8.55
C LEU A 77 6.25 2.83 -8.49
N SER A 78 5.47 3.87 -8.14
CA SER A 78 4.00 3.83 -8.19
C SER A 78 3.49 3.58 -9.61
N GLU A 79 4.09 4.18 -10.64
CA GLU A 79 3.72 3.89 -12.03
C GLU A 79 4.02 2.44 -12.42
N MET A 80 5.14 1.87 -11.94
CA MET A 80 5.41 0.44 -12.13
C MET A 80 4.38 -0.45 -11.42
N LEU A 81 4.03 -0.14 -10.17
CA LEU A 81 3.06 -0.90 -9.38
C LEU A 81 1.69 -0.96 -10.05
N LYS A 82 1.26 0.13 -10.70
CA LYS A 82 -0.01 0.21 -11.44
C LYS A 82 -0.04 -0.67 -12.71
N ARG A 83 1.11 -1.13 -13.20
CA ARG A 83 1.17 -2.06 -14.35
C ARG A 83 0.78 -3.47 -13.88
N ARG A 84 -0.47 -3.87 -14.13
CA ARG A 84 -1.01 -5.19 -13.75
C ARG A 84 -0.13 -6.38 -14.20
N SER A 85 0.55 -6.25 -15.34
CA SER A 85 1.47 -7.28 -15.83
C SER A 85 2.71 -7.51 -14.95
N LEU A 86 3.04 -6.57 -14.07
CA LEU A 86 4.17 -6.67 -13.14
C LEU A 86 3.74 -7.17 -11.75
N THR A 87 2.43 -7.30 -11.47
CA THR A 87 1.91 -7.63 -10.14
C THR A 87 2.50 -8.92 -9.58
N ASP A 88 2.57 -10.00 -10.38
CA ASP A 88 3.15 -11.27 -9.93
C ASP A 88 4.65 -11.16 -9.62
N HIS A 89 5.36 -10.30 -10.36
CA HIS A 89 6.77 -10.07 -10.13
C HIS A 89 7.00 -9.31 -8.83
N PHE A 90 6.18 -8.28 -8.56
CA PHE A 90 6.20 -7.55 -7.29
C PHE A 90 5.83 -8.43 -6.10
N ASN A 91 4.93 -9.41 -6.27
CA ASN A 91 4.53 -10.32 -5.19
C ASN A 91 5.72 -11.16 -4.66
N ASN A 92 6.82 -11.30 -5.41
CA ASN A 92 8.04 -11.94 -4.90
C ASN A 92 8.86 -11.08 -3.93
N TYR A 93 8.45 -9.82 -3.72
CA TYR A 93 9.20 -8.82 -2.95
C TYR A 93 8.32 -8.07 -1.93
N VAL A 94 7.14 -8.59 -1.57
CA VAL A 94 6.17 -7.87 -0.72
C VAL A 94 6.79 -7.36 0.59
N GLU A 95 7.40 -8.24 1.38
CA GLU A 95 8.01 -7.88 2.65
C GLU A 95 9.12 -6.84 2.48
N LEU A 96 10.06 -7.10 1.56
CA LEU A 96 11.15 -6.18 1.24
C LEU A 96 10.64 -4.78 0.91
N LEU A 97 9.61 -4.68 0.06
CA LEU A 97 9.09 -3.40 -0.41
C LEU A 97 8.32 -2.67 0.68
N ILE A 98 7.51 -3.36 1.48
CA ILE A 98 6.81 -2.75 2.62
C ILE A 98 7.83 -2.18 3.61
N LEU A 99 8.81 -2.97 4.03
CA LEU A 99 9.83 -2.53 4.99
C LEU A 99 10.67 -1.38 4.42
N LYS A 100 11.04 -1.44 3.14
CA LYS A 100 11.75 -0.34 2.49
C LYS A 100 10.90 0.93 2.44
N MET A 101 9.63 0.85 2.08
CA MET A 101 8.76 2.03 2.06
C MET A 101 8.55 2.62 3.46
N PHE A 102 8.43 1.78 4.49
CA PHE A 102 8.30 2.24 5.88
C PHE A 102 9.57 2.93 6.36
N HIS A 103 10.74 2.44 5.96
CA HIS A 103 12.00 3.14 6.20
C HIS A 103 12.02 4.52 5.52
N ILE A 104 11.58 4.62 4.26
CA ILE A 104 11.50 5.90 3.54
C ILE A 104 10.42 6.83 4.12
N TYR A 105 9.33 6.29 4.68
CA TYR A 105 8.30 7.08 5.35
C TYR A 105 8.82 7.82 6.61
N ARG A 106 9.95 7.38 7.16
CA ARG A 106 10.63 8.05 8.29
C ARG A 106 11.52 9.23 7.84
N ASP A 107 11.59 9.53 6.55
CA ASP A 107 12.40 10.62 6.01
C ASP A 107 11.96 11.98 6.62
N PRO A 108 12.90 12.88 6.98
CA PRO A 108 12.54 14.17 7.55
C PRO A 108 11.79 15.09 6.57
N CYS A 109 11.95 14.88 5.25
CA CYS A 109 11.29 15.67 4.23
C CYS A 109 9.81 15.27 4.09
N LYS A 110 8.90 16.20 4.37
CA LYS A 110 7.44 15.97 4.30
C LYS A 110 6.96 15.56 2.91
N GLU A 111 7.60 16.04 1.85
CA GLU A 111 7.26 15.66 0.48
C GLU A 111 7.58 14.19 0.19
N VAL A 112 8.74 13.71 0.69
CA VAL A 112 9.12 12.30 0.62
C VAL A 112 8.16 11.45 1.44
N GLN A 113 7.80 11.88 2.66
CA GLN A 113 6.80 11.18 3.48
C GLN A 113 5.46 11.01 2.75
N ARG A 114 4.93 12.08 2.13
CA ARG A 114 3.67 12.03 1.37
C ARG A 114 3.76 11.09 0.17
N SER A 115 4.87 11.15 -0.58
CA SER A 115 5.09 10.29 -1.74
C SER A 115 5.21 8.82 -1.33
N ALA A 116 5.90 8.54 -0.22
CA ALA A 116 6.06 7.19 0.32
C ALA A 116 4.72 6.65 0.81
N GLU A 117 3.93 7.46 1.52
CA GLU A 117 2.59 7.09 1.95
C GLU A 117 1.69 6.77 0.76
N SER A 118 1.67 7.59 -0.29
CA SER A 118 0.91 7.28 -1.51
C SER A 118 1.31 5.92 -2.10
N CYS A 119 2.62 5.63 -2.15
CA CYS A 119 3.14 4.37 -2.66
C CYS A 119 2.73 3.18 -1.77
N ILE A 120 2.75 3.34 -0.44
CA ILE A 120 2.29 2.33 0.53
C ILE A 120 0.80 2.02 0.34
N ILE A 121 -0.02 3.05 0.13
CA ILE A 121 -1.45 2.91 -0.14
C ILE A 121 -1.68 2.18 -1.48
N ASP A 122 -0.91 2.47 -2.52
CA ASP A 122 -0.95 1.69 -3.78
C ASP A 122 -0.63 0.21 -3.50
N MET A 123 0.47 -0.08 -2.80
CA MET A 123 0.91 -1.43 -2.46
C MET A 123 -0.17 -2.24 -1.71
N SER A 124 -0.91 -1.62 -0.78
CA SER A 124 -1.98 -2.26 -0.02
C SER A 124 -3.10 -2.85 -0.88
N THR A 125 -3.28 -2.29 -2.09
CA THR A 125 -4.33 -2.67 -3.04
C THR A 125 -3.80 -3.41 -4.27
N LEU A 126 -2.50 -3.72 -4.32
CA LEU A 126 -1.88 -4.35 -5.49
C LEU A 126 -1.16 -5.65 -5.12
N PHE A 127 -0.61 -5.74 -3.91
CA PHE A 127 0.07 -6.93 -3.43
C PHE A 127 -0.90 -8.01 -2.98
N ASN A 128 -0.36 -9.24 -2.87
CA ASN A 128 -1.06 -10.36 -2.25
C ASN A 128 -1.50 -9.98 -0.82
N PRO A 129 -2.81 -9.96 -0.53
CA PRO A 129 -3.31 -9.48 0.76
C PRO A 129 -2.81 -10.26 1.97
N GLU A 130 -2.64 -11.57 1.85
CA GLU A 130 -2.16 -12.43 2.92
C GLU A 130 -0.72 -12.08 3.30
N MET A 131 0.17 -11.91 2.32
CA MET A 131 1.55 -11.50 2.59
C MET A 131 1.62 -10.11 3.23
N VAL A 132 0.80 -9.16 2.75
CA VAL A 132 0.70 -7.83 3.37
C VAL A 132 0.28 -7.96 4.83
N ILE A 133 -0.79 -8.70 5.14
CA ILE A 133 -1.29 -8.87 6.51
C ILE A 133 -0.24 -9.50 7.42
N ARG A 134 0.46 -10.56 6.96
CA ARG A 134 1.52 -11.22 7.73
C ARG A 134 2.66 -10.27 8.09
N VAL A 135 3.01 -9.35 7.19
CA VAL A 135 4.03 -8.31 7.47
C VAL A 135 3.49 -7.24 8.41
N LEU A 136 2.25 -6.80 8.23
CA LEU A 136 1.69 -5.70 9.02
C LEU A 136 1.35 -6.07 10.47
N ALA A 137 0.87 -7.29 10.73
CA ALA A 137 0.45 -7.72 12.07
C ALA A 137 1.51 -7.49 13.18
N PRO A 138 2.79 -7.93 13.02
CA PRO A 138 3.82 -7.63 14.02
C PRO A 138 4.14 -6.14 14.08
N LEU A 139 4.21 -5.43 12.94
CA LEU A 139 4.57 -4.00 12.90
C LEU A 139 3.55 -3.10 13.61
N ILE A 140 2.26 -3.45 13.57
CA ILE A 140 1.21 -2.74 14.33
C ILE A 140 1.46 -2.85 15.84
N THR A 141 1.95 -3.99 16.29
CA THR A 141 2.07 -4.34 17.71
C THR A 141 3.39 -3.87 18.31
N THR A 142 4.50 -4.05 17.59
CA THR A 142 5.85 -3.91 18.14
C THR A 142 6.55 -2.61 17.76
N GLU A 143 6.20 -2.00 16.63
CA GLU A 143 6.92 -0.82 16.15
C GLU A 143 6.40 0.48 16.77
N PRO A 144 7.28 1.47 16.97
CA PRO A 144 6.87 2.80 17.40
C PRO A 144 6.32 3.62 16.22
N ILE A 145 5.84 4.83 16.54
CA ILE A 145 5.50 5.85 15.55
C ILE A 145 6.77 6.23 14.76
N PRO A 146 6.67 6.42 13.42
CA PRO A 146 5.45 6.44 12.61
C PRO A 146 5.07 5.09 11.98
N VAL A 147 5.79 4.01 12.29
CA VAL A 147 5.67 2.72 11.59
C VAL A 147 4.37 2.01 11.95
N ASN A 148 4.00 1.93 13.24
CA ASN A 148 2.71 1.35 13.62
C ASN A 148 1.52 2.12 13.01
N LEU A 149 1.58 3.45 12.99
CA LEU A 149 0.54 4.31 12.43
C LEU A 149 0.32 4.02 10.93
N ILE A 150 1.40 4.01 10.14
CA ILE A 150 1.29 3.75 8.70
C ILE A 150 0.91 2.30 8.41
N SER A 151 1.29 1.35 9.28
CA SER A 151 0.86 -0.05 9.20
C SER A 151 -0.66 -0.17 9.34
N ILE A 152 -1.25 0.51 10.33
CA ILE A 152 -2.70 0.53 10.54
C ILE A 152 -3.42 1.19 9.35
N LYS A 153 -2.88 2.28 8.81
CA LYS A 153 -3.46 2.94 7.62
C LYS A 153 -3.40 2.05 6.37
N MET A 154 -2.27 1.38 6.15
CA MET A 154 -2.09 0.43 5.04
C MET A 154 -3.07 -0.74 5.17
N LEU A 155 -3.22 -1.30 6.38
CA LEU A 155 -4.18 -2.36 6.66
C LEU A 155 -5.62 -1.90 6.43
N THR A 156 -5.98 -0.70 6.91
CA THR A 156 -7.32 -0.12 6.71
C THR A 156 -7.65 -0.05 5.22
N ARG A 157 -6.70 0.42 4.40
CA ARG A 157 -6.88 0.51 2.95
C ARG A 157 -7.04 -0.87 2.29
N LEU A 158 -6.26 -1.85 2.72
CA LEU A 158 -6.38 -3.23 2.24
C LEU A 158 -7.80 -3.78 2.52
N ILE A 159 -8.32 -3.58 3.72
CA ILE A 159 -9.65 -4.04 4.13
C ILE A 159 -10.73 -3.37 3.28
N GLU A 160 -10.68 -2.05 3.13
CA GLU A 160 -11.63 -1.30 2.29
C GLU A 160 -11.63 -1.79 0.84
N ALA A 161 -10.45 -2.11 0.30
CA ALA A 161 -10.29 -2.51 -1.10
C ALA A 161 -10.61 -3.98 -1.38
N ARG A 162 -10.51 -4.87 -0.38
CA ARG A 162 -10.63 -6.33 -0.56
C ARG A 162 -11.75 -6.99 0.22
N GLY A 163 -12.33 -6.28 1.19
CA GLY A 163 -13.42 -6.76 2.02
C GLY A 163 -13.04 -7.97 2.88
N ARG A 164 -14.03 -8.84 3.09
CA ARG A 164 -14.00 -9.93 4.09
C ARG A 164 -12.90 -10.97 3.87
N HIS A 165 -12.83 -11.51 2.65
CA HIS A 165 -12.17 -12.78 2.37
C HIS A 165 -10.70 -12.85 2.81
N PRO A 166 -9.82 -11.88 2.45
CA PRO A 166 -8.42 -12.00 2.83
C PRO A 166 -8.14 -11.73 4.31
N VAL A 167 -9.08 -11.16 5.05
CA VAL A 167 -8.82 -10.61 6.40
C VAL A 167 -9.39 -11.48 7.51
N GLN A 168 -10.54 -12.13 7.28
CA GLN A 168 -11.29 -12.83 8.33
C GLN A 168 -10.44 -13.87 9.10
N GLN A 169 -9.61 -14.64 8.39
CA GLN A 169 -8.76 -15.67 9.01
C GLN A 169 -7.62 -15.09 9.88
N TYR A 170 -7.24 -13.84 9.66
CA TYR A 170 -6.14 -13.16 10.36
C TYR A 170 -6.63 -12.22 11.47
N LEU A 171 -7.92 -12.22 11.80
CA LEU A 171 -8.44 -11.46 12.94
C LEU A 171 -7.71 -11.79 14.26
N PRO A 172 -7.35 -13.06 14.57
CA PRO A 172 -6.57 -13.38 15.76
C PRO A 172 -5.21 -12.67 15.81
N ASP A 173 -4.57 -12.47 14.66
CA ASP A 173 -3.24 -11.84 14.57
C ASP A 173 -3.35 -10.31 14.58
N LEU A 174 -4.41 -9.75 14.00
CA LEU A 174 -4.60 -8.31 13.82
C LEU A 174 -5.23 -7.62 15.03
N MET A 175 -6.26 -8.23 15.61
CA MET A 175 -7.08 -7.58 16.62
C MET A 175 -6.35 -7.25 17.92
N PRO A 176 -5.46 -8.10 18.47
CA PRO A 176 -4.68 -7.73 19.65
C PRO A 176 -3.87 -6.45 19.44
N GLY A 177 -3.19 -6.33 18.31
CA GLY A 177 -2.43 -5.13 17.94
C GLY A 177 -3.32 -3.89 17.76
N LEU A 178 -4.51 -4.04 17.16
CA LEU A 178 -5.45 -2.93 17.00
C LEU A 178 -6.08 -2.47 18.33
N VAL A 179 -6.40 -3.39 19.23
CA VAL A 179 -6.88 -3.06 20.59
C VAL A 179 -5.79 -2.31 21.36
N GLN A 180 -4.54 -2.79 21.31
CA GLN A 180 -3.40 -2.09 21.90
C GLN A 180 -3.21 -0.70 21.27
N ALA A 181 -3.32 -0.57 19.95
CA ALA A 181 -3.18 0.70 19.26
C ALA A 181 -4.30 1.71 19.60
N TYR A 182 -5.51 1.23 19.92
CA TYR A 182 -6.59 2.08 20.40
C TYR A 182 -6.30 2.69 21.80
N ASP A 183 -5.36 2.10 22.53
CA ASP A 183 -4.90 2.56 23.84
C ASP A 183 -3.57 3.29 23.80
N ASN A 184 -3.05 3.56 22.60
CA ASN A 184 -1.80 4.27 22.41
C ASN A 184 -1.86 5.71 22.95
N GLU A 185 -0.75 6.22 23.46
CA GLU A 185 -0.66 7.60 23.96
C GLU A 185 -0.92 8.62 22.84
N ASP A 186 -0.49 8.33 21.62
CA ASP A 186 -0.67 9.20 20.47
C ASP A 186 -2.09 9.14 19.91
N SER A 187 -2.73 10.30 19.82
CA SER A 187 -4.11 10.41 19.33
C SER A 187 -4.29 9.99 17.87
N SER A 188 -3.26 10.12 17.02
CA SER A 188 -3.29 9.73 15.61
C SER A 188 -3.30 8.22 15.45
N VAL A 189 -2.54 7.50 16.29
CA VAL A 189 -2.54 6.04 16.34
C VAL A 189 -3.91 5.54 16.81
N ARG A 190 -4.44 6.10 17.91
CA ARG A 190 -5.78 5.74 18.40
C ARG A 190 -6.87 5.96 17.36
N LYS A 191 -6.86 7.12 16.69
CA LYS A 191 -7.83 7.44 15.63
C LYS A 191 -7.73 6.45 14.47
N SER A 192 -6.52 6.11 14.04
CA SER A 192 -6.31 5.16 12.93
C SER A 192 -6.74 3.75 13.31
N ALA A 193 -6.49 3.32 14.56
CA ALA A 193 -6.95 2.03 15.07
C ALA A 193 -8.48 1.94 15.04
N VAL A 194 -9.19 2.98 15.50
CA VAL A 194 -10.66 3.04 15.44
C VAL A 194 -11.16 2.92 14.00
N PHE A 195 -10.57 3.67 13.06
CA PHE A 195 -10.98 3.59 11.66
C PHE A 195 -10.72 2.21 11.04
N CYS A 196 -9.59 1.58 11.37
CA CYS A 196 -9.30 0.22 10.96
C CYS A 196 -10.32 -0.78 11.52
N MET A 197 -10.66 -0.68 12.81
CA MET A 197 -11.68 -1.52 13.45
C MET A 197 -13.08 -1.32 12.85
N VAL A 198 -13.43 -0.09 12.45
CA VAL A 198 -14.68 0.20 11.73
C VAL A 198 -14.67 -0.45 10.35
N ALA A 199 -13.56 -0.34 9.60
CA ALA A 199 -13.42 -0.99 8.30
C ALA A 199 -13.52 -2.53 8.42
N LEU A 200 -12.88 -3.12 9.44
CA LEU A 200 -13.03 -4.54 9.76
C LEU A 200 -14.48 -4.89 10.03
N HIS A 201 -15.18 -4.10 10.86
CA HIS A 201 -16.57 -4.38 11.21
C HIS A 201 -17.47 -4.36 9.96
N ILE A 202 -17.28 -3.40 9.07
CA ILE A 202 -18.01 -3.33 7.78
C ILE A 202 -17.69 -4.56 6.91
N ALA A 203 -16.44 -5.00 6.87
CA ALA A 203 -16.00 -6.09 6.03
C ALA A 203 -16.43 -7.48 6.55
N VAL A 204 -16.24 -7.77 7.84
CA VAL A 204 -16.42 -9.12 8.42
C VAL A 204 -17.69 -9.27 9.26
N GLY A 205 -18.35 -8.18 9.63
CA GLY A 205 -19.56 -8.16 10.47
C GLY A 205 -19.28 -8.28 11.97
N ASP A 206 -20.32 -8.00 12.76
CA ASP A 206 -20.27 -7.91 14.23
C ASP A 206 -19.83 -9.23 14.89
N GLU A 207 -20.47 -10.34 14.51
CA GLU A 207 -20.22 -11.66 15.12
C GLU A 207 -18.76 -12.10 15.03
N ALA A 208 -18.06 -11.75 13.95
CA ALA A 208 -16.64 -12.09 13.78
C ALA A 208 -15.71 -11.24 14.68
N LEU A 209 -16.09 -10.01 15.00
CA LEU A 209 -15.28 -9.11 15.82
C LEU A 209 -15.60 -9.17 17.30
N LYS A 210 -16.82 -9.56 17.66
CA LYS A 210 -17.35 -9.61 19.03
C LYS A 210 -16.39 -10.23 20.06
N PRO A 211 -15.68 -11.35 19.81
CA PRO A 211 -14.75 -11.92 20.78
C PRO A 211 -13.61 -10.98 21.17
N TYR A 212 -13.16 -10.15 20.23
CA TYR A 212 -12.05 -9.23 20.44
C TYR A 212 -12.50 -7.91 21.07
N LEU A 213 -13.69 -7.43 20.71
CA LEU A 213 -14.26 -6.19 21.25
C LEU A 213 -14.63 -6.28 22.73
N ALA A 214 -14.83 -7.50 23.26
CA ALA A 214 -15.10 -7.74 24.68
C ALA A 214 -14.00 -7.22 25.62
N SER A 215 -12.77 -7.06 25.12
CA SER A 215 -11.64 -6.50 25.86
C SER A 215 -11.69 -4.97 26.03
N LEU A 216 -12.51 -4.27 25.23
CA LEU A 216 -12.64 -2.83 25.31
C LEU A 216 -13.54 -2.42 26.48
N ASN A 217 -13.18 -1.33 27.17
CA ASN A 217 -14.07 -0.74 28.17
C ASN A 217 -15.33 -0.14 27.52
N GLY A 218 -16.39 0.03 28.32
CA GLY A 218 -17.70 0.47 27.83
C GLY A 218 -17.67 1.80 27.06
N SER A 219 -16.82 2.75 27.46
CA SER A 219 -16.68 4.04 26.77
C SER A 219 -16.06 3.90 25.37
N LYS A 220 -15.00 3.10 25.23
CA LYS A 220 -14.37 2.82 23.93
C LYS A 220 -15.31 2.05 23.01
N LEU A 221 -16.00 1.03 23.54
CA LEU A 221 -16.97 0.26 22.77
C LEU A 221 -18.13 1.15 22.27
N LYS A 222 -18.64 2.04 23.13
CA LYS A 222 -19.68 3.00 22.74
C LYS A 222 -19.20 3.95 21.64
N LEU A 223 -17.96 4.44 21.74
CA LEU A 223 -17.38 5.32 20.72
C LEU A 223 -17.21 4.58 19.38
N LEU A 224 -16.66 3.37 19.40
CA LEU A 224 -16.51 2.53 18.20
C LEU A 224 -17.87 2.30 17.53
N ASN A 225 -18.91 1.97 18.31
CA ASN A 225 -20.27 1.79 17.80
C ASN A 225 -20.85 3.06 17.15
N VAL A 226 -20.54 4.25 17.66
CA VAL A 226 -20.94 5.51 17.01
C VAL A 226 -20.28 5.64 15.64
N TYR A 227 -18.99 5.31 15.52
CA TYR A 227 -18.29 5.37 14.22
C TYR A 227 -18.79 4.31 13.24
N ILE A 228 -19.07 3.09 13.70
CA ILE A 228 -19.67 2.03 12.88
C ILE A 228 -21.00 2.50 12.29
N ARG A 229 -21.91 3.02 13.12
CA ARG A 229 -23.21 3.53 12.65
C ARG A 229 -23.05 4.65 11.64
N ARG A 230 -22.16 5.62 11.90
CA ARG A 230 -21.88 6.72 10.97
C ARG A 230 -21.41 6.19 9.61
N ALA A 231 -20.48 5.23 9.60
CA ALA A 231 -19.93 4.68 8.37
C ALA A 231 -20.97 3.91 7.53
N GLN A 232 -21.90 3.20 8.19
CA GLN A 232 -23.01 2.50 7.54
C GLN A 232 -24.03 3.46 6.91
N HIS A 233 -24.24 4.66 7.46
CA HIS A 233 -25.15 5.66 6.91
C HIS A 233 -24.52 6.53 5.81
N SER A 234 -23.20 6.57 5.69
CA SER A 234 -22.48 7.31 4.65
C SER A 234 -22.27 6.53 3.34
N SER A 235 -22.66 5.26 3.28
CA SER A 235 -22.63 4.47 2.03
C SER A 235 -23.90 4.76 1.21
N PRO A 236 -23.84 5.12 -0.09
CA PRO A 236 -25.05 5.30 -0.88
C PRO A 236 -25.83 3.98 -0.94
N PRO A 237 -27.17 4.00 -0.93
CA PRO A 237 -27.96 2.79 -1.03
C PRO A 237 -27.62 2.10 -2.35
N ALA A 238 -27.20 0.83 -2.28
CA ALA A 238 -27.06 -0.01 -3.45
C ALA A 238 -28.41 0.00 -4.18
N THR A 239 -28.42 0.51 -5.41
CA THR A 239 -29.61 0.48 -6.28
C THR A 239 -30.05 -0.97 -6.46
N PRO A 240 -31.36 -1.28 -6.31
CA PRO A 240 -31.86 -2.62 -6.60
C PRO A 240 -31.64 -2.89 -8.09
N ARG A 241 -31.03 -4.03 -8.42
CA ARG A 241 -31.01 -4.54 -9.79
C ARG A 241 -32.46 -4.71 -10.25
N CYS A 242 -32.89 -3.94 -11.23
CA CYS A 242 -34.11 -4.23 -11.99
C CYS A 242 -33.95 -5.62 -12.60
N GLN A 243 -34.70 -6.60 -12.09
CA GLN A 243 -34.92 -7.85 -12.80
C GLN A 243 -35.78 -7.50 -14.02
N GLY A 244 -35.18 -7.57 -15.20
CA GLY A 244 -35.93 -7.58 -16.44
C GLY A 244 -36.69 -8.90 -16.53
N GLU A 245 -38.00 -8.83 -16.45
CA GLU A 245 -38.89 -9.93 -16.84
C GLU A 245 -38.72 -10.16 -18.35
N HIS A 246 -38.08 -11.28 -18.70
CA HIS A 246 -38.21 -11.85 -20.05
C HIS A 246 -39.61 -12.44 -20.17
N SER A 247 -40.46 -11.79 -20.95
CA SER A 247 -41.72 -12.34 -21.43
C SER A 247 -41.41 -13.15 -22.70
N ASP A 248 -41.58 -14.47 -22.61
CA ASP A 248 -41.65 -15.38 -23.76
C ASP A 248 -42.81 -14.99 -24.69
N PRO A 249 -42.63 -14.97 -26.02
CA PRO A 249 -43.76 -14.95 -26.93
C PRO A 249 -44.29 -16.38 -27.10
N SER A 250 -45.50 -16.60 -26.59
CA SER A 250 -46.30 -17.78 -26.94
C SER A 250 -46.85 -17.58 -28.37
N ASP A 251 -46.45 -18.45 -29.28
CA ASP A 251 -47.19 -18.73 -30.52
C ASP A 251 -48.57 -19.29 -30.17
N PRO A 252 -49.63 -18.92 -30.91
CA PRO A 252 -50.35 -19.99 -31.59
C PRO A 252 -50.97 -19.62 -32.95
N SER A 253 -50.96 -20.65 -33.81
CA SER A 253 -51.81 -20.92 -35.01
C SER A 253 -51.30 -20.44 -36.36
#